data_AF-A0A9X2K1G3-F1
#
_entry.id   AF-A0A9X2K1G3-F1
#
_cell.length_a   1.000
_cell.length_b   1.000
_cell.length_c   1.000
_cell.angle_alpha   90.00
_cell.angle_beta   90.00
_cell.angle_gamma   90.00
#
_symmetry.space_group_name_H-M   'P 1'
#
loop_
_entity.id
_entity.type
_entity.pdbx_description
1 polymer ?
#
loop_
_entity_poly.entity_id
_entity_poly.type
_entity_poly.pdbx_seq_one_letter_code
_entity_poly.pdbx_strand_id
1 'polypeptide(L)'
;MVVASTDTPPDASALDLLTTQPHVVVDTERRVFPYSVLDEKGVDYRIGRLISDFLLVPYLVGRAGGVALLRFRVAAEMRALVGLRIEEFPFPLPGLGIDMVWNPHLGDHHFVAWLRQLLFDAARS
;
A
#
# COMPACT_ATOMS: atom_id res chain seq x y z
N MET A 1 1.79 2.20 4.83
CA MET A 1 2.61 1.43 5.78
C MET A 1 3.80 0.86 5.05
N VAL A 2 4.94 0.80 5.73
CA VAL A 2 6.08 -0.02 5.32
C VAL A 2 5.85 -1.41 5.89
N VAL A 3 5.95 -2.43 5.05
CA VAL A 3 5.75 -3.83 5.43
C VAL A 3 7.03 -4.58 5.13
N ALA A 4 7.54 -5.33 6.11
CA ALA A 4 8.79 -6.07 6.01
C ALA A 4 8.64 -7.49 6.57
N SER A 5 9.57 -8.36 6.20
CA SER A 5 9.71 -9.67 6.87
C SER A 5 10.03 -9.48 8.35
N THR A 6 9.55 -10.42 9.17
CA THR A 6 9.89 -10.51 10.59
C THR A 6 11.36 -10.81 10.84
N ASP A 7 12.09 -11.29 9.83
CA ASP A 7 13.53 -11.60 9.91
C ASP A 7 14.43 -10.35 9.70
N THR A 8 13.83 -9.19 9.44
CA THR A 8 14.58 -7.93 9.34
C THR A 8 15.11 -7.50 10.71
N PRO A 9 16.22 -6.72 10.77
CA PRO A 9 16.79 -6.28 12.05
C PRO A 9 15.73 -5.60 12.93
N PRO A 10 15.54 -6.02 14.19
CA PRO A 10 14.41 -5.58 15.00
C PRO A 10 14.43 -4.09 15.35
N ASP A 11 15.61 -3.48 15.33
CA ASP A 11 15.89 -2.08 15.61
C ASP A 11 15.89 -1.18 14.37
N ALA A 12 15.80 -1.75 13.15
CA ALA A 12 15.73 -0.97 11.92
C ALA A 12 14.48 -0.08 11.91
N SER A 13 14.65 1.21 11.62
CA SER A 13 13.54 2.12 11.43
C SER A 13 12.82 1.87 10.10
N ALA A 14 11.64 2.48 9.92
CA ALA A 14 10.94 2.45 8.63
C ALA A 14 11.81 2.94 7.47
N LEU A 15 12.62 3.99 7.71
CA LEU A 15 13.52 4.53 6.71
C LEU A 15 14.68 3.57 6.42
N ASP A 16 15.27 2.94 7.45
CA ASP A 16 16.32 1.94 7.27
C ASP A 16 15.82 0.75 6.47
N LEU A 17 14.59 0.29 6.71
CA LEU A 17 13.98 -0.79 5.95
C LEU A 17 13.83 -0.42 4.47
N LEU A 18 13.38 0.81 4.17
CA LEU A 18 13.20 1.28 2.79
C LEU A 18 14.53 1.46 2.04
N THR A 19 15.60 1.87 2.72
CA THR A 19 16.90 2.11 2.06
C THR A 19 17.75 0.85 1.94
N THR A 20 17.60 -0.10 2.86
CA THR A 20 18.47 -1.29 2.92
C THR A 20 17.85 -2.55 2.32
N GLN A 21 16.52 -2.69 2.36
CA GLN A 21 15.86 -3.92 1.91
C GLN A 21 15.46 -3.85 0.43
N PRO A 22 15.51 -4.97 -0.31
CA PRO A 22 14.94 -5.03 -1.65
C PRO A 22 13.42 -4.83 -1.61
N HIS A 23 12.90 -3.95 -2.47
CA HIS A 23 11.48 -3.74 -2.60
C HIS A 23 10.83 -4.83 -3.45
N VAL A 24 9.68 -5.33 -2.98
CA VAL A 24 8.73 -6.14 -3.74
C VAL A 24 7.61 -5.21 -4.21
N VAL A 25 7.49 -5.03 -5.51
CA VAL A 25 6.62 -4.01 -6.13
C VAL A 25 5.67 -4.66 -7.12
N VAL A 26 4.43 -4.18 -7.21
CA VAL A 26 3.54 -4.59 -8.29
C VAL A 26 3.91 -3.86 -9.57
N ASP A 27 4.07 -4.63 -10.64
CA ASP A 27 4.23 -4.12 -11.99
C ASP A 27 2.90 -3.53 -12.47
N THR A 28 2.82 -2.21 -12.46
CA THR A 28 1.65 -1.43 -12.85
C THR A 28 2.13 -0.21 -13.63
N GLU A 29 1.33 0.26 -14.60
CA GLU A 29 1.69 1.42 -15.42
C GLU A 29 2.01 2.67 -14.60
N ARG A 30 1.39 2.80 -13.41
CA ARG A 30 1.70 3.85 -12.43
C ARG A 30 2.03 3.24 -11.08
N ARG A 31 3.25 3.49 -10.60
CA ARG A 31 3.67 3.11 -9.24
C ARG A 31 2.72 3.71 -8.21
N VAL A 32 2.56 2.99 -7.10
CA VAL A 32 1.75 3.48 -5.98
C VAL A 32 2.32 4.80 -5.44
N PHE A 33 1.43 5.72 -5.09
CA PHE A 33 1.75 7.09 -4.66
C PHE A 33 2.90 7.22 -3.65
N PRO A 34 3.04 6.37 -2.62
CA PRO A 34 4.16 6.47 -1.68
C PRO A 34 5.57 6.47 -2.32
N TYR A 35 5.76 5.87 -3.49
CA TYR A 35 7.06 5.91 -4.18
C TYR A 35 7.40 7.29 -4.72
N SER A 36 6.42 8.08 -5.19
CA SER A 36 6.72 9.45 -5.62
C SER A 36 7.18 10.32 -4.45
N VAL A 37 6.64 10.08 -3.25
CA VAL A 37 7.10 10.76 -2.03
C VAL A 37 8.54 10.36 -1.70
N LEU A 38 8.93 9.09 -1.87
CA LEU A 38 10.33 8.69 -1.70
C LEU A 38 11.25 9.38 -2.70
N ASP A 39 10.84 9.43 -3.97
CA ASP A 39 11.59 10.09 -5.04
C ASP A 39 11.74 11.61 -4.74
N GLU A 40 10.67 12.29 -4.34
CA GLU A 40 10.67 13.70 -3.95
C GLU A 40 11.55 13.99 -2.72
N LYS A 41 11.66 13.02 -1.80
CA LYS A 41 12.50 13.11 -0.60
C LYS A 41 13.95 12.68 -0.85
N GLY A 42 14.29 12.26 -2.06
CA GLY A 42 15.64 11.78 -2.41
C GLY A 42 16.03 10.52 -1.63
N VAL A 43 15.04 9.67 -1.29
CA VAL A 43 15.32 8.40 -0.63
C VAL A 43 15.74 7.39 -1.68
N ASP A 44 17.00 6.93 -1.58
CA ASP A 44 17.49 5.85 -2.42
C ASP A 44 16.90 4.50 -1.98
N TYR A 45 16.30 3.79 -2.93
CA TYR A 45 15.77 2.45 -2.72
C TYR A 45 16.08 1.53 -3.90
N ARG A 46 16.05 0.22 -3.66
CA ARG A 46 16.31 -0.79 -4.68
C ARG A 46 15.08 -1.65 -4.93
N ILE A 47 14.59 -1.66 -6.16
CA ILE A 47 13.57 -2.63 -6.60
C ILE A 47 14.25 -4.00 -6.75
N GLY A 48 13.83 -4.97 -5.95
CA GLY A 48 14.34 -6.34 -6.01
C GLY A 48 13.47 -7.28 -6.81
N ARG A 49 12.14 -7.09 -6.77
CA ARG A 49 11.17 -7.91 -7.50
C ARG A 49 10.01 -7.05 -8.02
N LEU A 50 9.67 -7.24 -9.30
CA LEU A 50 8.41 -6.79 -9.88
C LEU A 50 7.49 -8.00 -10.03
N ILE A 51 6.22 -7.86 -9.64
CA ILE A 51 5.22 -8.93 -9.73
C ILE A 51 3.90 -8.41 -10.28
N SER A 52 3.14 -9.24 -10.99
CA SER A 52 1.90 -8.80 -11.64
C SER A 52 0.67 -8.85 -10.72
N ASP A 53 0.76 -9.48 -9.55
CA ASP A 53 -0.36 -9.66 -8.60
C ASP A 53 -0.10 -8.93 -7.28
N PHE A 54 -1.02 -8.05 -6.90
CA PHE A 54 -0.91 -7.24 -5.68
C PHE A 54 -1.01 -8.05 -4.38
N LEU A 55 -1.86 -9.08 -4.32
CA LEU A 55 -2.01 -9.88 -3.10
C LEU A 55 -0.82 -10.81 -2.86
N LEU A 56 -0.05 -11.09 -3.92
CA LEU A 56 1.18 -11.86 -3.82
C LEU A 56 2.34 -11.06 -3.17
N VAL A 57 2.30 -9.73 -3.19
CA VAL A 57 3.34 -8.86 -2.59
C VAL A 57 3.55 -9.18 -1.10
N PRO A 58 2.53 -9.05 -0.22
CA PRO A 58 2.71 -9.31 1.20
C PRO A 58 3.11 -10.77 1.50
N TYR A 59 2.61 -11.73 0.71
CA TYR A 59 3.03 -13.12 0.84
C TYR A 59 4.52 -13.30 0.55
N LEU A 60 5.03 -12.69 -0.53
CA LEU A 60 6.45 -12.76 -0.89
C LEU A 60 7.34 -12.04 0.10
N VAL A 61 6.90 -10.90 0.66
CA VAL A 61 7.63 -10.21 1.72
C VAL A 61 7.76 -11.12 2.95
N GLY A 62 6.65 -11.72 3.41
CA GLY A 62 6.67 -12.61 4.57
C GLY A 62 7.47 -13.90 4.37
N ARG A 63 7.47 -14.47 3.15
CA ARG A 63 8.13 -15.77 2.87
C ARG A 63 9.53 -15.68 2.29
N ALA A 64 9.86 -14.60 1.60
CA ALA A 64 11.11 -14.46 0.85
C ALA A 64 11.89 -13.19 1.20
N GLY A 65 11.43 -12.41 2.18
CA GLY A 65 12.10 -11.21 2.64
C GLY A 65 11.84 -9.98 1.79
N GLY A 66 12.50 -8.88 2.16
CA GLY A 66 12.35 -7.58 1.52
C GLY A 66 11.33 -6.68 2.20
N VAL A 67 10.95 -5.62 1.48
CA VAL A 67 10.03 -4.58 1.94
C VAL A 67 8.99 -4.24 0.88
N ALA A 68 7.80 -3.80 1.30
CA ALA A 68 6.77 -3.29 0.41
C ALA A 68 6.01 -2.12 1.03
N LEU A 69 5.40 -1.29 0.18
CA LEU A 69 4.52 -0.20 0.59
C LEU A 69 3.07 -0.62 0.37
N LEU A 70 2.32 -0.78 1.45
CA LEU A 70 0.93 -1.27 1.44
C LEU A 70 -0.01 -0.35 2.23
N ARG A 71 -1.30 -0.41 1.89
CA ARG A 71 -2.36 0.20 2.71
C ARG A 71 -2.47 -0.56 4.03
N PHE A 72 -2.78 0.16 5.12
CA PHE A 72 -2.85 -0.43 6.46
C PHE A 72 -3.80 -1.63 6.54
N ARG A 73 -5.03 -1.53 6.00
CA ARG A 73 -6.00 -2.64 6.02
C ARG A 73 -5.41 -3.93 5.40
N VAL A 74 -4.79 -3.83 4.23
CA VAL A 74 -4.15 -4.99 3.57
C VAL A 74 -2.99 -5.54 4.42
N ALA A 75 -2.14 -4.67 4.94
CA ALA A 75 -1.01 -5.07 5.78
C ALA A 75 -1.48 -5.79 7.06
N ALA A 76 -2.53 -5.28 7.70
CA ALA A 76 -3.10 -5.82 8.93
C ALA A 76 -3.70 -7.21 8.71
N GLU A 77 -4.52 -7.39 7.67
CA GLU A 77 -5.09 -8.70 7.30
C GLU A 77 -3.98 -9.71 6.99
N MET A 78 -2.97 -9.32 6.20
CA MET A 78 -1.89 -10.21 5.81
C MET A 78 -0.95 -10.56 6.96
N ARG A 79 -0.80 -9.69 7.97
CA ARG A 79 0.02 -10.00 9.15
C ARG A 79 -0.47 -11.25 9.87
N ALA A 80 -1.79 -11.47 9.93
CA ALA A 80 -2.38 -12.66 10.52
C ALA A 80 -2.08 -13.95 9.72
N LEU A 81 -1.85 -13.85 8.41
CA LEU A 81 -1.67 -14.98 7.51
C LEU A 81 -0.21 -15.39 7.31
N VAL A 82 0.70 -14.42 7.19
CA VAL A 82 2.10 -14.70 6.78
C VAL A 82 3.16 -14.13 7.70
N GLY A 83 2.79 -13.46 8.80
CA GLY A 83 3.74 -12.87 9.75
C GLY A 83 4.49 -11.70 9.12
N LEU A 84 4.02 -10.48 9.37
CA LEU A 84 4.62 -9.27 8.82
C LEU A 84 4.96 -8.28 9.93
N ARG A 85 6.12 -7.64 9.78
CA ARG A 85 6.43 -6.41 10.49
C ARG A 85 5.77 -5.26 9.74
N ILE A 86 5.07 -4.40 10.47
CA ILE A 86 4.38 -3.23 9.93
C ILE A 86 4.92 -1.99 10.62
N GLU A 87 5.48 -1.07 9.85
CA GLU A 87 5.97 0.22 10.29
C GLU A 87 5.17 1.34 9.64
N GLU A 88 5.03 2.47 10.35
CA GLU A 88 4.47 3.68 9.77
C GLU A 88 5.35 4.17 8.62
N PHE A 89 4.73 4.77 7.60
CA PHE A 89 5.51 5.38 6.53
C PHE A 89 6.19 6.66 7.08
N PRO A 90 7.51 6.87 6.86
CA PRO A 90 8.27 7.90 7.58
C PRO A 90 7.97 9.34 7.13
N PHE A 91 7.10 9.52 6.14
CA PHE A 91 6.72 10.83 5.61
C PHE A 91 5.21 11.03 5.67
N PRO A 92 4.73 12.27 5.82
CA PRO A 92 3.31 12.56 5.74
C PRO A 92 2.77 12.19 4.36
N LEU A 93 1.67 11.44 4.34
CA LEU A 93 0.91 11.17 3.12
C LEU A 93 -0.35 12.06 3.14
N PRO A 94 -0.72 12.70 2.01
CA PRO A 94 -2.02 13.33 1.90
C PRO A 94 -3.10 12.27 2.14
N GLY A 95 -4.10 12.61 2.94
CA GLY A 95 -5.21 11.71 3.25
C GLY A 95 -5.84 11.19 1.97
N LEU A 96 -6.11 9.88 1.94
CA LEU A 96 -6.76 9.21 0.81
C LEU A 96 -8.22 9.68 0.73
N GLY A 97 -8.46 10.79 0.05
CA GLY A 97 -9.78 11.13 -0.45
C GLY A 97 -10.15 10.09 -1.49
N ILE A 98 -11.10 9.20 -1.17
CA ILE A 98 -11.74 8.39 -2.21
C ILE A 98 -12.70 9.31 -2.94
N ASP A 99 -12.24 9.94 -4.01
CA ASP A 99 -13.12 10.70 -4.89
C ASP A 99 -13.93 9.72 -5.74
N MET A 100 -15.23 9.68 -5.51
CA MET A 100 -16.15 8.90 -6.34
C MET A 100 -16.36 9.63 -7.67
N VAL A 101 -15.64 9.20 -8.70
CA VAL A 101 -15.76 9.75 -10.06
C VAL A 101 -16.87 9.01 -10.80
N TRP A 102 -17.94 9.73 -11.11
CA TRP A 102 -19.04 9.24 -11.94
C TRP A 102 -18.89 9.74 -13.37
N ASN A 103 -19.27 8.93 -14.36
CA ASN A 103 -19.38 9.40 -15.74
C ASN A 103 -20.47 10.49 -15.82
N PRO A 104 -20.19 11.70 -16.36
CA PRO A 104 -21.18 12.77 -16.48
C PRO A 104 -22.43 12.39 -17.30
N HIS A 105 -22.34 11.37 -18.15
CA HIS A 105 -23.42 10.92 -19.02
C HIS A 105 -24.32 9.84 -18.38
N LEU A 106 -24.02 9.40 -17.15
CA LEU A 106 -24.92 8.53 -16.40
C LEU A 106 -26.10 9.38 -15.90
N GLY A 107 -27.21 9.36 -16.66
CA GLY A 107 -28.40 10.18 -16.39
C GLY A 107 -29.27 9.72 -15.22
N ASP A 108 -28.88 8.67 -14.48
CA ASP A 108 -29.64 8.18 -13.33
C ASP A 108 -29.04 8.70 -12.02
N HIS A 109 -29.39 9.93 -11.71
CA HIS A 109 -28.98 10.61 -10.47
C HIS A 109 -29.49 9.90 -9.20
N HIS A 110 -30.60 9.18 -9.29
CA HIS A 110 -31.17 8.45 -8.15
C HIS A 110 -30.35 7.19 -7.83
N PHE A 111 -29.97 6.43 -8.85
CA PHE A 111 -29.08 5.29 -8.70
C PHE A 111 -27.72 5.71 -8.13
N VAL A 112 -27.12 6.77 -8.68
CA VAL A 112 -25.83 7.30 -8.22
C VAL A 112 -25.89 7.76 -6.76
N ALA A 113 -26.97 8.44 -6.36
CA ALA A 113 -27.15 8.91 -4.99
C ALA A 113 -27.32 7.75 -4.00
N TRP A 114 -28.14 6.75 -4.35
CA TRP A 114 -28.34 5.56 -3.55
C TRP A 114 -27.04 4.76 -3.38
N LEU A 115 -26.32 4.49 -4.48
CA LEU A 115 -25.08 3.73 -4.45
C LEU A 115 -23.99 4.47 -3.66
N ARG A 116 -23.94 5.80 -3.76
CA ARG A 116 -23.05 6.62 -2.93
C ARG A 116 -23.37 6.48 -1.44
N GLN A 117 -24.64 6.53 -1.06
CA GLN A 117 -25.03 6.36 0.34
C GLN A 117 -24.66 4.97 0.86
N LEU A 118 -24.95 3.93 0.07
CA LEU A 118 -24.61 2.55 0.39
C LEU A 118 -23.10 2.36 0.63
N LEU A 119 -22.27 2.95 -0.23
CA LEU A 119 -20.81 2.87 -0.09
C LEU A 119 -20.30 3.62 1.15
N PHE A 120 -20.90 4.77 1.49
CA PHE A 120 -20.56 5.48 2.73
C PHE A 120 -20.95 4.68 3.97
N ASP A 121 -22.13 4.04 3.96
CA ASP A 121 -22.60 3.24 5.07
C ASP A 121 -21.70 2.01 5.28
N ALA A 122 -21.28 1.34 4.19
CA ALA A 122 -20.35 0.22 4.25
C ALA A 122 -18.92 0.62 4.66
N ALA A 123 -18.48 1.84 4.37
CA ALA A 123 -17.16 2.32 4.78
C ALA A 123 -17.07 2.64 6.29
N ARG A 124 -18.22 2.84 6.95
CA ARG A 124 -18.33 3.10 8.39
C ARG A 124 -18.35 1.83 9.25
N SER A 125 -18.60 0.66 8.64
CA SER A 125 -18.50 -0.66 9.28
C SER A 125 -17.11 -1.26 9.17
#